data_AF-A0A7S1S1W7-F1
#
_entry.id   AF-A0A7S1S1W7-F1
#
_cell.length_a   1.000
_cell.length_b   1.000
_cell.length_c   1.000
_cell.angle_alpha   90.00
_cell.angle_beta   90.00
_cell.angle_gamma   90.00
#
_symmetry.space_group_name_H-M   'P 1'
#
loop_
_entity.id
_entity.type
_entity.pdbx_description
1 polymer ?
#
loop_
_entity_poly.entity_id
_entity_poly.type
_entity_poly.pdbx_seq_one_letter_code
_entity_poly.pdbx_strand_id
1 'polypeptide(L)'
;MAVLHEVVQLKELSSAIQTQLLEDYYVTLSVKDSSSKQEILTAYKRATSQLNSKPQDELSRVRRAKVAAAYETLSNAQSREKYDHRRCLVRLAGGILTCAFAGVPAMLLLALGYRLLRPLMKGRGLDPKSFEGQLAATFGKIECTLQVTLQKSGPEPLGMQLVSAKRGSCLLIQGVAGNGLVDGHNQRVRTAAASEAEATGAHTWWQSPELRAGDHIASVNGSTASDGMMQQLRSSSTLDLSVLRPLKALLPWVAEVTLRRAAADERWGCQLSPAKDGSDSMEVAGVDASGPLARWNGANGSLQVRPGDRVVAVNRQAGAARILTALRDPALMTSAWFVVRGVLPDRPVSPEVSCGPFHKREGEKLGIRIGRVFEAPVRGSLVEPGGESSMVVKDVVRDFLIDKWNRQGSGPQVAVGSTVLAVNGLTEPSAFATELSKPSVHLLLQPPRGAPIATLAPPPAAAGGAAAAAP
;
A
#
# COMPACT_ATOMS: atom_id res chain seq x y z
N MET A 1 21.78 27.42 14.67
CA MET A 1 22.10 28.85 14.63
C MET A 1 23.53 29.10 14.12
N ALA A 2 24.58 28.48 14.69
CA ALA A 2 25.97 28.66 14.22
C ALA A 2 26.19 28.34 12.72
N VAL A 3 25.62 27.25 12.20
CA VAL A 3 25.72 26.90 10.75
C VAL A 3 25.04 27.93 9.85
N LEU A 4 23.93 28.53 10.29
CA LEU A 4 23.22 29.54 9.52
C LEU A 4 24.05 30.84 9.45
N HIS A 5 24.76 31.17 10.54
CA HIS A 5 25.65 32.33 10.62
C HIS A 5 26.87 32.17 9.69
N GLU A 6 27.49 30.99 9.63
CA GLU A 6 28.61 30.74 8.70
C GLU A 6 28.16 30.76 7.23
N VAL A 7 26.96 30.26 6.92
CA VAL A 7 26.40 30.34 5.56
C VAL A 7 26.15 31.79 5.14
N VAL A 8 25.71 32.65 6.07
CA VAL A 8 25.54 34.10 5.81
C VAL A 8 26.90 34.77 5.59
N GLN A 9 27.92 34.46 6.39
CA GLN A 9 29.26 35.01 6.21
C GLN A 9 29.91 34.57 4.88
N LEU A 10 29.72 33.31 4.45
CA LEU A 10 30.18 32.84 3.15
C LEU A 10 29.47 33.51 1.98
N LYS A 11 28.17 33.81 2.11
CA LYS A 11 27.41 34.56 1.11
C LYS A 11 27.91 36.00 0.98
N GLU A 12 28.19 36.65 2.11
CA GLU A 12 28.77 37.99 2.14
C GLU A 12 30.19 38.02 1.57
N LEU A 13 31.02 37.03 1.90
CA LEU A 13 32.36 36.88 1.34
C LEU A 13 32.32 36.63 -0.18
N SER A 14 31.41 35.77 -0.65
CA SER A 14 31.19 35.53 -2.08
C SER A 14 30.74 36.81 -2.80
N SER A 15 29.84 37.59 -2.18
CA SER A 15 29.38 38.87 -2.73
C SER A 15 30.50 39.92 -2.76
N ALA A 16 31.34 39.97 -1.72
CA ALA A 16 32.50 40.85 -1.63
C ALA A 16 33.57 40.49 -2.67
N ILE A 17 33.86 39.20 -2.85
CA ILE A 17 34.77 38.68 -3.87
C ILE A 17 34.23 38.98 -5.26
N GLN A 18 32.93 38.78 -5.52
CA GLN A 18 32.31 39.14 -6.81
C GLN A 18 32.37 40.64 -7.10
N THR A 19 32.15 41.49 -6.09
CA THR A 19 32.21 42.96 -6.26
C THR A 19 33.63 43.50 -6.41
N GLN A 20 34.63 42.83 -5.84
CA GLN A 20 36.04 43.22 -6.00
C GLN A 20 36.71 42.63 -7.25
N LEU A 21 36.34 41.43 -7.71
CA LEU A 21 37.00 40.76 -8.85
C LEU A 21 36.42 41.13 -10.21
N LEU A 22 35.20 41.66 -10.29
CA LEU A 22 34.67 42.20 -11.54
C LEU A 22 33.69 43.35 -11.25
N GLU A 23 34.15 44.59 -11.40
CA GLU A 23 33.22 45.70 -11.57
C GLU A 23 32.37 45.44 -12.82
N ASP A 24 31.04 45.46 -12.67
CA ASP A 24 30.13 45.24 -13.79
C ASP A 24 30.03 46.53 -14.62
N TYR A 25 30.78 46.57 -15.73
CA TYR A 25 30.86 47.73 -16.61
C TYR A 25 29.54 48.03 -17.32
N TYR A 26 28.68 47.02 -17.52
CA TYR A 26 27.34 47.23 -18.06
C TYR A 26 26.45 47.94 -17.04
N VAL A 27 26.52 47.55 -15.76
CA VAL A 27 25.79 48.23 -14.67
C VAL A 27 26.32 49.64 -14.46
N THR A 28 27.64 49.84 -14.54
CA THR A 28 28.28 51.16 -14.37
C THR A 28 27.80 52.17 -15.41
N LEU A 29 27.55 51.72 -16.65
CA LEU A 29 26.98 52.54 -17.71
C LEU A 29 25.44 52.48 -17.79
N SER A 30 24.77 51.71 -16.92
CA SER A 30 23.32 51.46 -17.00
C SER A 30 22.84 50.94 -18.37
N VAL A 31 23.56 50.00 -18.97
CA VAL A 31 23.23 49.37 -20.26
C VAL A 31 23.06 47.85 -20.13
N LYS A 32 22.41 47.21 -21.10
CA LYS A 32 22.27 45.75 -21.15
C LYS A 32 23.56 45.12 -21.69
N ASP A 33 23.80 43.85 -21.39
CA ASP A 33 24.90 43.07 -21.97
C ASP A 33 24.78 42.91 -23.49
N SER A 34 23.55 42.94 -24.01
CA SER A 34 23.24 42.94 -25.44
C SER A 34 23.35 44.32 -26.12
N SER A 35 23.73 45.39 -25.43
CA SER A 35 23.67 46.75 -25.98
C SER A 35 24.64 46.98 -27.13
N SER A 36 24.19 47.76 -28.12
CA SER A 36 25.00 48.13 -29.29
C SER A 36 26.09 49.15 -28.94
N LYS A 37 27.10 49.30 -29.80
CA LYS A 37 28.19 50.29 -29.58
C LYS A 37 27.66 51.73 -29.47
N GLN A 38 26.61 52.06 -30.23
CA GLN A 38 25.98 53.38 -30.19
C GLN A 38 25.23 53.63 -28.87
N GLU A 39 24.56 52.61 -28.33
CA GLU A 39 23.90 52.68 -27.02
C GLU A 39 24.92 52.89 -25.89
N ILE A 40 26.02 52.14 -25.91
CA ILE A 40 27.12 52.26 -24.95
C ILE A 40 27.71 53.67 -24.99
N LEU A 41 27.94 54.23 -26.18
CA LEU A 41 28.43 55.61 -26.34
C LEU A 41 27.43 56.64 -25.82
N THR A 42 26.14 56.45 -26.09
CA THR A 42 25.09 57.35 -25.64
C THR A 42 24.96 57.33 -24.11
N ALA A 43 25.03 56.15 -23.51
CA ALA A 43 25.01 55.95 -22.07
C ALA A 43 26.24 56.57 -21.38
N TYR A 44 27.43 56.41 -21.97
CA TYR A 44 28.65 57.07 -21.49
C TYR A 44 28.50 58.59 -21.49
N LYS A 45 28.07 59.21 -22.61
CA LYS A 45 27.85 60.66 -22.69
C LYS A 45 26.87 61.17 -21.62
N ARG A 46 25.78 60.42 -21.40
CA ARG A 46 24.79 60.74 -20.35
C ARG A 46 25.43 60.67 -18.95
N ALA A 47 26.17 59.60 -18.65
CA ALA A 47 26.84 59.43 -17.36
C ALA A 47 27.89 60.52 -17.10
N THR A 48 28.69 60.89 -18.11
CA THR A 48 29.69 61.97 -17.98
C THR A 48 29.03 63.35 -17.79
N SER A 49 27.93 63.62 -18.51
CA SER A 49 27.16 64.87 -18.36
C SER A 49 26.61 65.04 -16.94
N GLN A 50 26.08 63.97 -16.34
CA GLN A 50 25.59 63.98 -14.95
C GLN A 50 26.70 64.17 -13.91
N LEU A 51 27.94 63.78 -14.22
CA LEU A 51 29.09 63.92 -13.33
C LEU A 51 29.76 65.29 -13.42
N ASN A 52 29.57 66.01 -14.53
CA ASN A 52 30.13 67.36 -14.73
C ASN A 52 29.31 68.45 -14.03
N SER A 53 28.07 68.18 -13.64
CA SER A 53 27.19 69.15 -12.96
C SER A 53 27.39 69.21 -11.44
N LYS A 54 28.35 68.48 -10.86
CA LYS A 54 28.63 68.45 -9.42
C LYS A 54 30.04 68.96 -9.11
N PRO A 55 30.22 69.86 -8.11
CA PRO A 55 31.52 70.41 -7.73
C PRO A 55 32.50 69.31 -7.27
N GLN A 56 33.80 69.61 -7.30
CA GLN A 56 34.95 68.70 -7.14
C GLN A 56 34.97 67.89 -5.83
N ASP A 57 34.10 66.88 -5.71
CA ASP A 57 34.13 65.87 -4.67
C ASP A 57 34.99 64.68 -5.12
N GLU A 58 35.79 64.12 -4.20
CA GLU A 58 36.72 63.01 -4.47
C GLU A 58 35.98 61.76 -4.97
N LEU A 59 34.77 61.51 -4.46
CA LEU A 59 33.90 60.43 -4.93
C LEU A 59 33.49 60.63 -6.40
N SER A 60 33.30 61.86 -6.83
CA SER A 60 32.97 62.18 -8.23
C SER A 60 34.16 61.94 -9.16
N ARG A 61 35.39 62.10 -8.67
CA ARG A 61 36.62 61.75 -9.41
C ARG A 61 36.73 60.24 -9.61
N VAL A 62 36.50 59.46 -8.55
CA VAL A 62 36.51 57.98 -8.61
C VAL A 62 35.42 57.47 -9.55
N ARG A 63 34.20 58.01 -9.48
CA ARG A 63 33.11 57.62 -10.41
C ARG A 63 33.43 57.96 -11.86
N ARG A 64 34.02 59.13 -12.13
CA ARG A 64 34.47 59.50 -13.48
C ARG A 64 35.49 58.51 -14.04
N ALA A 65 36.47 58.12 -13.23
CA ALA A 65 37.47 57.12 -13.61
C ALA A 65 36.82 55.76 -13.94
N LYS A 66 35.84 55.31 -13.14
CA LYS A 66 35.10 54.06 -13.38
C LYS A 66 34.27 54.10 -14.66
N VAL A 67 33.55 55.19 -14.90
CA VAL A 67 32.74 55.37 -16.12
C VAL A 67 33.64 55.42 -17.38
N ALA A 68 34.81 56.04 -17.28
CA ALA A 68 35.80 56.04 -18.36
C ALA A 68 36.35 54.64 -18.65
N ALA A 69 36.79 53.90 -17.62
CA ALA A 69 37.30 52.53 -17.77
C ALA A 69 36.24 51.57 -18.32
N ALA A 70 34.98 51.71 -17.89
CA ALA A 70 33.86 50.93 -18.40
C ALA A 70 33.62 51.18 -19.89
N TYR A 71 33.64 52.45 -20.33
CA TYR A 71 33.49 52.80 -21.74
C TYR A 71 34.67 52.32 -22.59
N GLU A 72 35.90 52.48 -22.12
CA GLU A 72 37.10 52.01 -22.83
C GLU A 72 37.05 50.50 -23.07
N THR A 73 36.66 49.74 -22.04
CA THR A 73 36.56 48.28 -22.14
C THR A 73 35.41 47.85 -23.05
N LEU A 74 34.24 48.49 -22.97
CA LEU A 74 33.04 48.08 -23.71
C LEU A 74 32.95 48.61 -25.14
N SER A 75 33.68 49.69 -25.48
CA SER A 75 33.63 50.32 -26.81
C SER A 75 34.51 49.62 -27.86
N ASN A 76 35.54 48.89 -27.43
CA ASN A 76 36.38 48.05 -28.27
C ASN A 76 35.84 46.61 -28.28
N ALA A 77 35.59 46.05 -29.47
CA ALA A 77 35.01 44.72 -29.64
C ALA A 77 35.87 43.61 -28.99
N GLN A 78 37.20 43.65 -29.15
CA GLN A 78 38.10 42.63 -28.60
C GLN A 78 38.21 42.72 -27.07
N SER A 79 38.23 43.93 -26.51
CA SER A 79 38.25 44.14 -25.06
C SER A 79 36.93 43.72 -24.42
N ARG A 80 35.80 44.03 -25.07
CA ARG A 80 34.46 43.61 -24.66
C ARG A 80 34.32 42.09 -24.65
N GLU A 81 34.78 41.40 -25.69
CA GLU A 81 34.75 39.94 -25.76
C GLU A 81 35.56 39.29 -24.62
N LYS A 82 36.78 39.76 -24.37
CA LYS A 82 37.60 39.29 -23.25
C LYS A 82 36.94 39.54 -21.89
N TYR A 83 36.30 40.69 -21.73
CA TYR A 83 35.56 41.03 -20.52
C TYR A 83 34.33 40.13 -20.32
N ASP A 84 33.55 39.91 -21.38
CA ASP A 84 32.37 39.03 -21.35
C ASP A 84 32.76 37.58 -21.05
N HIS A 85 33.88 37.10 -21.59
CA HIS A 85 34.41 35.77 -21.29
C HIS A 85 34.78 35.61 -19.80
N ARG A 86 35.50 36.60 -19.23
CA ARG A 86 35.83 36.61 -17.79
C ARG A 86 34.58 36.68 -16.91
N ARG A 87 33.62 37.53 -17.27
CA ARG A 87 32.34 37.67 -16.56
C ARG A 87 31.54 36.38 -16.60
N CYS A 88 31.54 35.66 -17.72
CA CYS A 88 30.92 34.35 -17.85
C CYS A 88 31.56 33.31 -16.90
N LEU A 89 32.90 33.24 -16.90
CA LEU A 89 33.64 32.33 -16.00
C LEU A 89 33.36 32.61 -14.52
N VAL A 90 33.31 33.88 -14.12
CA VAL A 90 33.00 34.25 -12.72
C VAL A 90 31.56 33.93 -12.34
N ARG A 91 30.60 34.11 -13.25
CA ARG A 91 29.20 33.68 -13.02
C ARG A 91 29.10 32.17 -12.87
N LEU A 92 29.79 31.41 -13.71
CA LEU A 92 29.81 29.95 -13.67
C LEU A 92 30.47 29.43 -12.38
N ALA A 93 31.63 29.98 -12.00
CA ALA A 93 32.31 29.65 -10.74
C ALA A 93 31.44 30.00 -9.52
N GLY A 94 30.79 31.17 -9.52
CA GLY A 94 29.85 31.55 -8.46
C GLY A 94 28.64 30.62 -8.36
N GLY A 95 28.11 30.15 -9.49
CA GLY A 95 27.04 29.16 -9.55
C GLY A 95 27.46 27.82 -8.94
N ILE A 96 28.63 27.30 -9.34
CA ILE A 96 29.19 26.05 -8.80
C ILE A 96 29.41 26.15 -7.29
N LEU A 97 30.00 27.26 -6.83
CA LEU A 97 30.25 27.50 -5.41
C LEU A 97 28.93 27.53 -4.62
N THR A 98 27.93 28.23 -5.13
CA THR A 98 26.61 28.30 -4.48
C THR A 98 25.94 26.91 -4.41
N CYS A 99 26.00 26.12 -5.49
CA CYS A 99 25.47 24.75 -5.49
C CYS A 99 26.23 23.84 -4.49
N ALA A 100 27.55 23.95 -4.41
CA ALA A 100 28.37 23.15 -3.50
C ALA A 100 28.08 23.50 -2.03
N PHE A 101 28.02 24.79 -1.69
CA PHE A 101 27.90 25.24 -0.30
C PHE A 101 26.45 25.31 0.22
N ALA A 102 25.45 25.54 -0.63
CA ALA A 102 24.05 25.57 -0.21
C ALA A 102 23.30 24.29 -0.60
N GLY A 103 23.53 23.78 -1.81
CA GLY A 103 22.80 22.62 -2.34
C GLY A 103 23.17 21.31 -1.67
N VAL A 104 24.47 21.04 -1.49
CA VAL A 104 24.93 19.77 -0.87
C VAL A 104 24.49 19.66 0.60
N PRO A 105 24.64 20.69 1.45
CA PRO A 105 24.15 20.62 2.83
C PRO A 105 22.62 20.51 2.92
N ALA A 106 21.86 21.21 2.06
CA ALA A 106 20.41 21.08 2.03
C ALA A 106 19.97 19.67 1.64
N MET A 107 20.59 19.05 0.62
CA MET A 107 20.34 17.67 0.23
C MET A 107 20.75 16.67 1.32
N LEU A 108 21.87 16.90 2.02
CA LEU A 108 22.28 16.09 3.15
C LEU A 108 21.31 16.22 4.33
N LEU A 109 20.81 17.43 4.62
CA LEU A 109 19.80 17.66 5.65
C LEU A 109 18.46 17.02 5.29
N LEU A 110 18.05 17.07 4.01
CA LEU A 110 16.86 16.36 3.53
C LEU A 110 17.04 14.84 3.60
N ALA A 111 18.21 14.31 3.23
CA ALA A 111 18.51 12.89 3.33
C ALA A 111 18.61 12.42 4.79
N LEU A 112 19.17 13.24 5.68
CA LEU A 112 19.25 12.98 7.11
C LEU A 112 17.87 13.08 7.76
N GLY A 113 17.11 14.13 7.45
CA GLY A 113 15.72 14.31 7.87
C GLY A 113 14.86 13.15 7.41
N TYR A 114 14.98 12.74 6.14
CA TYR A 114 14.33 11.54 5.62
C TYR A 114 14.79 10.29 6.37
N ARG A 115 16.09 10.07 6.64
CA ARG A 115 16.56 8.90 7.40
C ARG A 115 16.04 8.87 8.84
N LEU A 116 15.96 10.03 9.51
CA LEU A 116 15.46 10.16 10.88
C LEU A 116 13.93 10.06 10.95
N LEU A 117 13.22 10.59 9.95
CA LEU A 117 11.77 10.51 9.83
C LEU A 117 11.30 9.18 9.25
N ARG A 118 12.12 8.45 8.50
CA ARG A 118 11.76 7.15 7.90
C ARG A 118 11.27 6.12 8.93
N PRO A 119 11.86 5.95 10.12
CA PRO A 119 11.29 5.08 11.14
C PRO A 119 9.99 5.63 11.76
N LEU A 120 9.76 6.95 11.74
CA LEU A 120 8.49 7.57 12.17
C LEU A 120 7.40 7.47 11.09
N MET A 121 7.79 7.49 9.81
CA MET A 121 6.91 7.45 8.64
C MET A 121 6.64 6.04 8.12
N LYS A 122 7.52 5.07 8.38
CA LYS A 122 7.15 3.66 8.29
C LYS A 122 6.14 3.44 9.39
N GLY A 123 4.86 3.47 9.02
CA GLY A 123 3.73 3.38 9.93
C GLY A 123 4.04 2.39 11.03
N ARG A 124 3.87 2.82 12.29
CA ARG A 124 4.20 2.06 13.49
C ARG A 124 3.82 0.61 13.26
N GLY A 125 4.83 -0.22 12.93
CA GLY A 125 4.62 -1.65 12.80
C GLY A 125 3.99 -2.11 14.10
N LEU A 126 3.09 -3.09 14.01
CA LEU A 126 2.55 -3.73 15.20
C LEU A 126 3.74 -4.16 16.08
N ASP A 127 3.67 -3.86 17.39
CA ASP A 127 4.72 -4.27 18.31
C ASP A 127 4.88 -5.80 18.19
N PRO A 128 6.07 -6.33 17.82
CA PRO A 128 6.25 -7.76 17.60
C PRO A 128 5.96 -8.60 18.85
N LYS A 129 5.94 -7.99 20.03
CA LYS A 129 5.55 -8.64 21.28
C LYS A 129 4.04 -8.62 21.53
N SER A 130 3.31 -7.69 20.92
CA SER A 130 1.84 -7.67 21.01
C SER A 130 1.26 -8.89 20.31
N PHE A 131 0.02 -9.24 20.66
CA PHE A 131 -0.68 -10.35 20.04
C PHE A 131 -0.83 -10.14 18.52
N GLU A 132 -1.14 -8.92 18.10
CA GLU A 132 -1.31 -8.53 16.71
C GLU A 132 0.01 -8.60 15.95
N GLY A 133 1.12 -8.17 16.57
CA GLY A 133 2.45 -8.30 15.97
C GLY A 133 2.89 -9.76 15.84
N GLN A 134 2.56 -10.61 16.82
CA GLN A 134 2.80 -12.05 16.74
C GLN A 134 1.98 -12.69 15.61
N LEU A 135 0.68 -12.38 15.48
CA LEU A 135 -0.16 -12.86 14.38
C LEU A 135 0.34 -12.40 13.02
N ALA A 136 0.69 -11.12 12.87
CA ALA A 136 1.23 -10.57 11.63
C ALA A 136 2.56 -11.25 11.25
N ALA A 137 3.41 -11.54 12.23
CA ALA A 137 4.64 -12.29 12.03
C ALA A 137 4.36 -13.76 11.62
N THR A 138 3.39 -14.42 12.25
CA THR A 138 2.94 -15.76 11.85
C THR A 138 2.42 -15.75 10.42
N PHE A 139 1.51 -14.84 10.05
CA PHE A 139 1.00 -14.72 8.67
C PHE A 139 2.08 -14.44 7.64
N GLY A 140 3.09 -13.65 8.00
CA GLY A 140 4.26 -13.39 7.16
C GLY A 140 5.13 -14.62 6.91
N LYS A 141 4.98 -15.68 7.70
CA LYS A 141 5.68 -16.96 7.56
C LYS A 141 4.81 -18.08 6.97
N ILE A 142 3.49 -17.90 6.86
CA ILE A 142 2.66 -18.93 6.24
C ILE A 142 2.91 -18.88 4.73
N GLU A 143 3.57 -19.93 4.24
CA GLU A 143 3.95 -20.09 2.86
C GLU A 143 3.57 -21.50 2.41
N CYS A 144 3.12 -21.64 1.16
CA CYS A 144 2.88 -22.93 0.55
C CYS A 144 3.83 -23.11 -0.63
N THR A 145 4.50 -24.26 -0.70
CA THR A 145 5.29 -24.65 -1.87
C THR A 145 4.43 -25.54 -2.75
N LEU A 146 4.26 -25.12 -4.00
CA LEU A 146 3.49 -25.81 -5.01
C LEU A 146 4.44 -26.37 -6.07
N GLN A 147 4.13 -27.55 -6.57
CA GLN A 147 4.76 -28.09 -7.77
C GLN A 147 3.76 -27.96 -8.92
N VAL A 148 4.15 -27.27 -9.98
CA VAL A 148 3.29 -27.01 -11.13
C VAL A 148 4.01 -27.43 -12.40
N THR A 149 3.46 -28.40 -13.12
CA THR A 149 3.97 -28.84 -14.42
C THR A 149 3.13 -28.25 -15.55
N LEU A 150 3.79 -27.57 -16.48
CA LEU A 150 3.17 -27.02 -17.69
C LEU A 150 3.80 -27.67 -18.93
N GLN A 151 2.97 -28.04 -19.90
CA GLN A 151 3.42 -28.59 -21.17
C GLN A 151 3.12 -27.59 -22.29
N LYS A 152 4.15 -27.13 -23.00
CA LYS A 152 4.00 -26.26 -24.16
C LYS A 152 3.65 -27.09 -25.38
N SER A 153 2.56 -26.76 -26.04
CA SER A 153 2.10 -27.47 -27.24
C SER A 153 2.56 -26.81 -28.55
N GLY A 154 3.09 -25.58 -28.47
CA GLY A 154 3.53 -24.82 -29.65
C GLY A 154 4.16 -23.47 -29.29
N PRO A 155 4.16 -22.49 -30.22
CA PRO A 155 4.71 -21.15 -29.99
C PRO A 155 3.77 -20.26 -29.16
N GLU A 156 2.81 -20.84 -28.45
CA GLU A 156 1.87 -20.10 -27.61
C GLU A 156 2.62 -19.36 -26.49
N PRO A 157 2.25 -18.11 -26.19
CA PRO A 157 2.86 -17.40 -25.08
C PRO A 157 2.48 -18.07 -23.76
N LEU A 158 3.41 -18.05 -22.79
CA LEU A 158 3.12 -18.55 -21.43
C LEU A 158 1.93 -17.83 -20.79
N GLY A 159 1.73 -16.55 -21.11
CA GLY A 159 0.68 -15.73 -20.50
C GLY A 159 0.97 -15.27 -19.08
N MET A 160 2.24 -15.12 -18.70
CA MET A 160 2.64 -14.56 -17.40
C MET A 160 3.49 -13.30 -17.57
N GLN A 161 3.26 -12.31 -16.73
CA GLN A 161 4.16 -11.16 -16.54
C GLN A 161 5.06 -11.45 -15.35
N LEU A 162 6.37 -11.56 -15.60
CA LEU A 162 7.36 -11.95 -14.61
C LEU A 162 8.32 -10.79 -14.34
N VAL A 163 8.60 -10.55 -13.06
CA VAL A 163 9.63 -9.60 -12.63
C VAL A 163 10.57 -10.29 -11.65
N SER A 164 11.86 -10.01 -11.75
CA SER A 164 12.85 -10.53 -10.81
C SER A 164 12.57 -9.98 -9.41
N ALA A 165 12.26 -10.86 -8.47
CA ALA A 165 12.07 -10.50 -7.07
C ALA A 165 13.37 -10.70 -6.29
N LYS A 166 13.52 -9.95 -5.18
CA LYS A 166 14.59 -10.07 -4.16
C LYS A 166 15.96 -10.51 -4.72
N ARG A 167 16.85 -9.57 -5.08
CA ARG A 167 18.25 -9.85 -5.47
C ARG A 167 18.46 -10.96 -6.53
N GLY A 168 17.46 -11.30 -7.35
CA GLY A 168 17.62 -12.23 -8.48
C GLY A 168 17.36 -13.71 -8.20
N SER A 169 16.88 -14.08 -7.01
CA SER A 169 16.72 -15.49 -6.63
C SER A 169 15.33 -16.09 -6.92
N CYS A 170 14.37 -15.29 -7.36
CA CYS A 170 13.03 -15.78 -7.74
C CYS A 170 12.38 -14.86 -8.78
N LEU A 171 11.36 -15.37 -9.48
CA LEU A 171 10.51 -14.57 -10.37
C LEU A 171 9.16 -14.35 -9.71
N LEU A 172 8.74 -13.09 -9.53
CA LEU A 172 7.40 -12.73 -9.10
C LEU A 172 6.47 -12.71 -10.30
N ILE A 173 5.33 -13.41 -10.19
CA ILE A 173 4.23 -13.28 -11.13
C ILE A 173 3.49 -11.98 -10.80
N GLN A 174 3.61 -10.98 -11.67
CA GLN A 174 2.86 -9.72 -11.53
C GLN A 174 1.43 -9.83 -12.07
N GLY A 175 1.24 -10.66 -13.10
CA GLY A 175 -0.03 -10.82 -13.76
C GLY A 175 -0.06 -12.10 -14.57
N VAL A 176 -1.27 -12.64 -14.73
CA VAL A 176 -1.57 -13.75 -15.64
C VAL A 176 -2.49 -13.20 -16.72
N ALA A 177 -2.04 -13.23 -17.97
CA ALA A 177 -2.83 -12.81 -19.11
C ALA A 177 -3.84 -13.90 -19.48
N GLY A 178 -5.06 -13.49 -19.85
CA GLY A 178 -6.06 -14.41 -20.39
C GLY A 178 -5.58 -15.06 -21.69
N ASN A 179 -6.04 -16.28 -21.94
CA ASN A 179 -5.76 -17.06 -23.16
C ASN A 179 -4.29 -17.49 -23.38
N GLY A 180 -3.43 -17.41 -22.36
CA GLY A 180 -2.09 -18.00 -22.40
C GLY A 180 -2.07 -19.45 -21.88
N LEU A 181 -0.92 -20.13 -22.03
CA LEU A 181 -0.73 -21.50 -21.52
C LEU A 181 -1.10 -21.63 -20.03
N VAL A 182 -0.71 -20.65 -19.23
CA VAL A 182 -0.99 -20.65 -17.78
C VAL A 182 -2.47 -20.46 -17.47
N ASP A 183 -3.19 -19.66 -18.25
CA ASP A 183 -4.64 -19.53 -18.09
C ASP A 183 -5.35 -20.85 -18.42
N GLY A 184 -4.95 -21.52 -19.51
CA GLY A 184 -5.46 -22.85 -19.86
C GLY A 184 -5.16 -23.91 -18.78
N HIS A 185 -3.97 -23.88 -18.17
CA HIS A 185 -3.64 -24.71 -17.01
C HIS A 185 -4.55 -24.41 -15.82
N ASN A 186 -4.68 -23.13 -15.45
CA ASN A 186 -5.52 -22.72 -14.33
C ASN A 186 -6.99 -23.12 -14.53
N GLN A 187 -7.53 -23.03 -15.75
CA GLN A 187 -8.89 -23.48 -16.06
C GLN A 187 -9.06 -24.98 -15.86
N ARG A 188 -8.07 -25.80 -16.27
CA ARG A 188 -8.08 -27.25 -16.02
C ARG A 188 -8.04 -27.57 -14.53
N VAL A 189 -7.16 -26.90 -13.78
CA VAL A 189 -7.07 -27.07 -12.32
C VAL A 189 -8.39 -26.72 -11.65
N ARG A 190 -9.05 -25.62 -12.04
CA ARG A 190 -10.37 -25.24 -11.51
C ARG A 190 -11.44 -26.27 -11.82
N THR A 191 -11.46 -26.77 -13.05
CA THR A 191 -12.45 -27.78 -13.47
C THR A 191 -12.27 -29.07 -12.68
N ALA A 192 -11.03 -29.53 -12.51
CA ALA A 192 -10.73 -30.71 -11.70
C ALA A 192 -11.07 -30.50 -10.22
N ALA A 193 -10.71 -29.34 -9.67
CA ALA A 193 -11.01 -28.98 -8.29
C ALA A 193 -12.51 -28.87 -8.01
N ALA A 194 -13.31 -28.38 -8.97
CA ALA A 194 -14.77 -28.35 -8.84
C ALA A 194 -15.35 -29.76 -8.70
N SER A 195 -14.90 -30.70 -9.55
CA SER A 195 -15.31 -32.11 -9.45
C SER A 195 -14.85 -32.77 -8.15
N GLU A 196 -13.63 -32.48 -7.68
CA GLU A 196 -13.13 -33.02 -6.39
C GLU A 196 -13.86 -32.40 -5.19
N ALA A 197 -14.17 -31.11 -5.23
CA ALA A 197 -14.90 -30.40 -4.19
C ALA A 197 -16.33 -30.93 -4.05
N GLU A 198 -17.00 -31.29 -5.15
CA GLU A 198 -18.30 -31.98 -5.11
C GLU A 198 -18.21 -33.35 -4.44
N ALA A 199 -17.12 -34.08 -4.65
CA ALA A 199 -16.92 -35.41 -4.09
C ALA A 199 -16.50 -35.41 -2.60
N THR A 200 -15.63 -34.47 -2.20
CA THR A 200 -14.94 -34.49 -0.90
C THR A 200 -15.30 -33.34 0.02
N GLY A 201 -15.87 -32.25 -0.51
CA GLY A 201 -16.21 -31.04 0.25
C GLY A 201 -15.01 -30.22 0.75
N ALA A 202 -13.77 -30.60 0.43
CA ALA A 202 -12.57 -30.00 1.01
C ALA A 202 -11.45 -29.84 -0.03
N HIS A 203 -11.38 -28.68 -0.70
CA HIS A 203 -10.22 -28.31 -1.51
C HIS A 203 -9.49 -27.11 -0.91
N THR A 204 -8.24 -27.30 -0.50
CA THR A 204 -7.39 -26.24 0.06
C THR A 204 -6.83 -25.35 -1.05
N TRP A 205 -7.37 -24.14 -1.18
CA TRP A 205 -7.01 -23.24 -2.28
C TRP A 205 -5.56 -22.83 -2.32
N TRP A 206 -4.91 -22.65 -1.17
CA TRP A 206 -3.51 -22.23 -1.22
C TRP A 206 -2.60 -23.39 -1.62
N GLN A 207 -3.06 -24.65 -1.55
CA GLN A 207 -2.39 -25.83 -2.10
C GLN A 207 -2.78 -26.08 -3.57
N SER A 208 -3.73 -25.31 -4.13
CA SER A 208 -4.12 -25.42 -5.52
C SER A 208 -2.93 -25.09 -6.44
N PRO A 209 -2.60 -25.95 -7.41
CA PRO A 209 -1.50 -25.76 -8.35
C PRO A 209 -1.79 -24.71 -9.44
N GLU A 210 -2.83 -23.89 -9.26
CA GLU A 210 -3.02 -22.69 -10.07
C GLU A 210 -1.85 -21.73 -9.87
N LEU A 211 -1.49 -20.97 -10.91
CA LEU A 211 -0.51 -19.87 -10.83
C LEU A 211 -1.24 -18.53 -10.81
N ARG A 212 -0.84 -17.64 -9.92
CA ARG A 212 -1.52 -16.36 -9.66
C ARG A 212 -0.56 -15.19 -9.55
N ALA A 213 -1.08 -13.99 -9.76
CA ALA A 213 -0.34 -12.78 -9.39
C ALA A 213 0.00 -12.81 -7.88
N GLY A 214 1.23 -12.45 -7.54
CA GLY A 214 1.76 -12.53 -6.17
C GLY A 214 2.52 -13.82 -5.85
N ASP A 215 2.39 -14.87 -6.66
CA ASP A 215 3.19 -16.09 -6.51
C ASP A 215 4.66 -15.85 -6.90
N HIS A 216 5.58 -16.51 -6.20
CA HIS A 216 7.01 -16.47 -6.49
C HIS A 216 7.47 -17.80 -7.08
N ILE A 217 7.96 -17.80 -8.30
CA ILE A 217 8.62 -18.96 -8.90
C ILE A 217 10.02 -19.04 -8.30
N ALA A 218 10.26 -20.07 -7.48
CA ALA A 218 11.52 -20.33 -6.81
C ALA A 218 12.48 -21.15 -7.68
N SER A 219 11.94 -22.00 -8.56
CA SER A 219 12.73 -22.67 -9.58
C SER A 219 11.91 -23.06 -10.82
N VAL A 220 12.61 -23.22 -11.95
CA VAL A 220 12.08 -23.75 -13.22
C VAL A 220 13.03 -24.83 -13.71
N ASN A 221 12.55 -26.07 -13.82
CA ASN A 221 13.36 -27.22 -14.23
C ASN A 221 14.66 -27.35 -13.42
N GLY A 222 14.60 -27.09 -12.11
CA GLY A 222 15.75 -27.10 -11.20
C GLY A 222 16.62 -25.83 -11.23
N SER A 223 16.43 -24.92 -12.17
CA SER A 223 17.15 -23.63 -12.19
C SER A 223 16.54 -22.65 -11.18
N THR A 224 17.37 -22.05 -10.34
CA THR A 224 16.96 -21.10 -9.27
C THR A 224 17.41 -19.65 -9.51
N ALA A 225 18.35 -19.43 -10.44
CA ALA A 225 18.78 -18.09 -10.81
C ALA A 225 17.81 -17.47 -11.82
N SER A 226 17.45 -16.19 -11.68
CA SER A 226 16.44 -15.54 -12.53
C SER A 226 16.71 -15.71 -14.03
N ASP A 227 17.98 -15.56 -14.44
CA ASP A 227 18.36 -15.65 -15.85
C ASP A 227 18.23 -17.08 -16.38
N GLY A 228 18.64 -18.06 -15.57
CA GLY A 228 18.48 -19.48 -15.88
C GLY A 228 17.01 -19.91 -15.92
N MET A 229 16.18 -19.42 -15.00
CA MET A 229 14.74 -19.61 -15.02
C MET A 229 14.12 -19.02 -16.30
N MET A 230 14.47 -17.79 -16.67
CA MET A 230 13.97 -17.15 -17.90
C MET A 230 14.42 -17.88 -19.16
N GLN A 231 15.62 -18.45 -19.18
CA GLN A 231 16.08 -19.30 -20.29
C GLN A 231 15.24 -20.57 -20.38
N GLN A 232 15.02 -21.29 -19.28
CA GLN A 232 14.19 -22.49 -19.24
C GLN A 232 12.75 -22.21 -19.68
N LEU A 233 12.16 -21.11 -19.19
CA LEU A 233 10.83 -20.66 -19.60
C LEU A 233 10.72 -20.36 -21.09
N ARG A 234 11.82 -20.08 -21.81
CA ARG A 234 11.82 -19.88 -23.27
C ARG A 234 12.05 -21.19 -24.01
N SER A 235 13.09 -21.94 -23.67
CA SER A 235 13.59 -23.06 -24.48
C SER A 235 12.89 -24.39 -24.23
N SER A 236 12.39 -24.62 -23.02
CA SER A 236 11.96 -25.96 -22.61
C SER A 236 10.51 -26.22 -22.97
N SER A 237 10.21 -27.41 -23.51
CA SER A 237 8.86 -27.84 -23.90
C SER A 237 8.01 -28.25 -22.69
N THR A 238 8.63 -28.79 -21.65
CA THR A 238 8.01 -29.09 -20.36
C THR A 238 8.64 -28.20 -19.28
N LEU A 239 7.80 -27.65 -18.42
CA LEU A 239 8.18 -26.74 -17.35
C LEU A 239 7.70 -27.30 -16.01
N ASP A 240 8.63 -27.69 -15.16
CA ASP A 240 8.40 -28.04 -13.77
C ASP A 240 8.75 -26.83 -12.90
N LEU A 241 7.72 -26.21 -12.34
CA LEU A 241 7.82 -24.99 -11.55
C LEU A 241 7.69 -25.32 -10.07
N SER A 242 8.67 -24.91 -9.27
CA SER A 242 8.52 -24.83 -7.82
C SER A 242 8.07 -23.43 -7.45
N VAL A 243 6.85 -23.30 -6.96
CA VAL A 243 6.19 -22.01 -6.73
C VAL A 243 5.96 -21.82 -5.24
N LEU A 244 6.53 -20.75 -4.70
CA LEU A 244 6.30 -20.28 -3.35
C LEU A 244 5.15 -19.29 -3.34
N ARG A 245 4.12 -19.64 -2.59
CA ARG A 245 2.91 -18.86 -2.41
C ARG A 245 2.90 -18.24 -1.02
N PRO A 246 3.24 -16.95 -0.88
CA PRO A 246 3.15 -16.26 0.39
C PRO A 246 1.68 -15.95 0.71
N LEU A 247 1.14 -16.49 1.80
CA LEU A 247 -0.25 -16.20 2.16
C LEU A 247 -0.47 -14.75 2.54
N LYS A 248 0.58 -14.03 2.96
CA LYS A 248 0.50 -12.58 3.16
C LYS A 248 -0.04 -11.84 1.94
N ALA A 249 0.26 -12.32 0.73
CA ALA A 249 -0.23 -11.73 -0.52
C ALA A 249 -1.63 -12.22 -0.91
N LEU A 250 -2.02 -13.41 -0.43
CA LEU A 250 -3.23 -14.09 -0.86
C LEU A 250 -4.30 -14.18 0.23
N LEU A 251 -4.24 -13.24 1.17
CA LEU A 251 -5.47 -12.66 1.68
C LEU A 251 -6.23 -13.64 2.58
N PRO A 252 -5.64 -14.09 3.71
CA PRO A 252 -6.27 -15.08 4.56
C PRO A 252 -7.58 -14.53 5.11
N TRP A 253 -8.68 -15.26 4.89
CA TRP A 253 -9.87 -15.09 5.70
C TRP A 253 -9.50 -15.49 7.13
N VAL A 254 -9.74 -14.59 8.09
CA VAL A 254 -9.46 -14.82 9.51
C VAL A 254 -10.77 -14.82 10.27
N ALA A 255 -11.02 -15.88 11.03
CA ALA A 255 -12.15 -15.97 11.93
C ALA A 255 -11.70 -16.24 13.35
N GLU A 256 -12.30 -15.53 14.30
CA GLU A 256 -12.31 -15.94 15.69
C GLU A 256 -13.46 -16.92 15.92
N VAL A 257 -13.10 -18.14 16.31
CA VAL A 257 -14.00 -19.26 16.54
C VAL A 257 -14.08 -19.48 18.04
N THR A 258 -15.23 -19.21 18.65
CA THR A 258 -15.45 -19.47 20.08
C THR A 258 -16.10 -20.82 20.28
N LEU A 259 -15.34 -21.77 20.84
CA LEU A 259 -15.79 -23.12 21.14
C LEU A 259 -16.13 -23.25 22.62
N ARG A 260 -17.16 -24.05 22.93
CA ARG A 260 -17.56 -24.37 24.30
C ARG A 260 -17.74 -25.88 24.47
N ARG A 261 -17.05 -26.44 25.46
CA ARG A 261 -17.23 -27.82 25.92
C ARG A 261 -18.49 -27.96 26.76
N ALA A 262 -19.14 -29.10 26.65
CA ALA A 262 -20.24 -29.52 27.51
C ALA A 262 -19.71 -30.13 28.83
N ALA A 263 -18.55 -30.79 28.78
CA ALA A 263 -17.88 -31.42 29.93
C ALA A 263 -16.35 -31.23 29.84
N ALA A 264 -15.65 -31.34 30.98
CA ALA A 264 -14.20 -31.08 31.05
C ALA A 264 -13.36 -32.08 30.23
N ASP A 265 -13.84 -33.31 30.09
CA ASP A 265 -13.22 -34.41 29.34
C ASP A 265 -13.59 -34.41 27.84
N GLU A 266 -14.52 -33.56 27.42
CA GLU A 266 -14.90 -33.45 26.01
C GLU A 266 -13.73 -32.92 25.17
N ARG A 267 -13.36 -33.65 24.11
CA ARG A 267 -12.33 -33.18 23.15
C ARG A 267 -12.88 -32.02 22.32
N TRP A 268 -11.99 -31.21 21.73
CA TRP A 268 -12.39 -30.06 20.90
C TRP A 268 -13.09 -30.43 19.57
N GLY A 269 -13.04 -31.71 19.15
CA GLY A 269 -13.71 -32.21 17.94
C GLY A 269 -12.92 -32.01 16.64
N CYS A 270 -11.59 -32.06 16.70
CA CYS A 270 -10.73 -31.99 15.52
C CYS A 270 -9.35 -32.59 15.76
N GLN A 271 -8.67 -32.90 14.66
CA GLN A 271 -7.29 -33.35 14.63
C GLN A 271 -6.41 -32.18 14.18
N LEU A 272 -5.40 -31.84 14.99
CA LEU A 272 -4.45 -30.76 14.70
C LEU A 272 -3.04 -31.32 14.54
N SER A 273 -2.31 -30.83 13.55
CA SER A 273 -0.89 -31.14 13.33
C SER A 273 -0.07 -29.87 13.12
N PRO A 274 1.17 -29.75 13.63
CA PRO A 274 2.01 -28.60 13.35
C PRO A 274 2.19 -28.37 11.85
N ALA A 275 2.13 -27.10 11.41
CA ALA A 275 2.38 -26.72 10.03
C ALA A 275 3.84 -27.02 9.62
N LYS A 276 4.03 -27.49 8.38
CA LYS A 276 5.36 -27.85 7.84
C LYS A 276 6.14 -26.66 7.27
N ASP A 277 5.51 -25.49 7.20
CA ASP A 277 6.04 -24.27 6.57
C ASP A 277 6.84 -23.37 7.53
N GLY A 278 6.99 -23.76 8.79
CA GLY A 278 7.71 -22.96 9.79
C GLY A 278 6.93 -21.74 10.32
N SER A 279 5.64 -21.63 10.01
CA SER A 279 4.77 -20.54 10.50
C SER A 279 4.45 -20.60 11.99
N ASP A 280 4.79 -21.70 12.67
CA ASP A 280 4.44 -21.97 14.06
C ASP A 280 2.91 -21.97 14.29
N SER A 281 2.16 -22.42 13.27
CA SER A 281 0.70 -22.62 13.32
C SER A 281 0.33 -24.10 13.35
N MET A 282 -0.95 -24.40 13.61
CA MET A 282 -1.48 -25.77 13.58
C MET A 282 -2.41 -25.94 12.37
N GLU A 283 -2.18 -26.96 11.54
CA GLU A 283 -3.11 -27.42 10.51
C GLU A 283 -4.27 -28.19 11.12
N VAL A 284 -5.48 -27.94 10.64
CA VAL A 284 -6.63 -28.81 10.87
C VAL A 284 -6.50 -30.00 9.92
N ALA A 285 -6.10 -31.16 10.43
CA ALA A 285 -5.99 -32.39 9.62
C ALA A 285 -7.35 -33.07 9.40
N GLY A 286 -8.28 -32.88 10.35
CA GLY A 286 -9.60 -33.50 10.33
C GLY A 286 -10.54 -32.81 11.30
N VAL A 287 -11.84 -32.86 11.02
CA VAL A 287 -12.91 -32.37 11.90
C VAL A 287 -13.77 -33.56 12.27
N ASP A 288 -13.95 -33.80 13.57
CA ASP A 288 -14.78 -34.91 14.03
C ASP A 288 -16.26 -34.59 13.78
N ALA A 289 -17.09 -35.61 13.57
CA ALA A 289 -18.54 -35.42 13.38
C ALA A 289 -19.27 -34.90 14.65
N SER A 290 -18.57 -34.84 15.79
CA SER A 290 -19.11 -34.45 17.09
C SER A 290 -18.14 -33.53 17.84
N GLY A 291 -18.60 -32.97 18.96
CA GLY A 291 -17.80 -32.09 19.82
C GLY A 291 -18.03 -30.59 19.58
N PRO A 292 -17.28 -29.73 20.31
CA PRO A 292 -17.44 -28.28 20.27
C PRO A 292 -17.28 -27.68 18.88
N LEU A 293 -16.27 -28.10 18.11
CA LEU A 293 -16.03 -27.57 16.77
C LEU A 293 -17.15 -27.97 15.80
N ALA A 294 -17.60 -29.23 15.83
CA ALA A 294 -18.71 -29.71 15.00
C ALA A 294 -20.00 -28.93 15.29
N ARG A 295 -20.33 -28.71 16.57
CA ARG A 295 -21.49 -27.87 16.98
C ARG A 295 -21.36 -26.45 16.46
N TRP A 296 -20.18 -25.85 16.61
CA TRP A 296 -19.93 -24.49 16.12
C TRP A 296 -20.04 -24.41 14.59
N ASN A 297 -19.48 -25.37 13.86
CA ASN A 297 -19.57 -25.48 12.41
C ASN A 297 -21.02 -25.64 11.93
N GLY A 298 -21.83 -26.44 12.62
CA GLY A 298 -23.26 -26.60 12.33
C GLY A 298 -24.05 -25.30 12.51
N ALA A 299 -23.72 -24.52 13.54
CA ALA A 299 -24.33 -23.20 13.78
C ALA A 299 -23.81 -22.11 12.83
N ASN A 300 -22.63 -22.29 12.21
CA ASN A 300 -21.95 -21.29 11.40
C ASN A 300 -21.57 -21.84 10.01
N GLY A 301 -22.56 -22.30 9.24
CA GLY A 301 -22.34 -22.96 7.94
C GLY A 301 -21.40 -22.26 6.96
N SER A 302 -21.42 -20.92 6.89
CA SER A 302 -20.53 -20.13 6.03
C SER A 302 -19.10 -19.95 6.58
N LEU A 303 -18.94 -20.13 7.90
CA LEU A 303 -17.67 -19.92 8.62
C LEU A 303 -17.06 -21.24 9.11
N GLN A 304 -17.56 -22.39 8.65
CA GLN A 304 -17.07 -23.70 9.03
C GLN A 304 -15.55 -23.82 8.95
N VAL A 305 -14.94 -24.30 10.01
CA VAL A 305 -13.54 -24.73 10.02
C VAL A 305 -13.46 -26.08 9.31
N ARG A 306 -12.54 -26.21 8.36
CA ARG A 306 -12.38 -27.41 7.51
C ARG A 306 -10.97 -27.98 7.59
N PRO A 307 -10.77 -29.25 7.18
CA PRO A 307 -9.43 -29.77 6.94
C PRO A 307 -8.63 -28.84 6.02
N GLY A 308 -7.38 -28.60 6.39
CA GLY A 308 -6.47 -27.69 5.72
C GLY A 308 -6.50 -26.24 6.23
N ASP A 309 -7.46 -25.85 7.06
CA ASP A 309 -7.41 -24.56 7.75
C ASP A 309 -6.23 -24.49 8.74
N ARG A 310 -5.78 -23.27 9.08
CA ARG A 310 -4.69 -23.02 10.02
C ARG A 310 -5.19 -22.37 11.29
N VAL A 311 -4.99 -23.00 12.44
CA VAL A 311 -5.15 -22.36 13.75
C VAL A 311 -3.85 -21.63 14.09
N VAL A 312 -3.89 -20.30 14.10
CA VAL A 312 -2.71 -19.45 14.32
C VAL A 312 -2.58 -18.95 15.74
N ALA A 313 -3.67 -18.97 16.50
CA ALA A 313 -3.66 -18.70 17.93
C ALA A 313 -4.86 -19.32 18.64
N VAL A 314 -4.70 -19.60 19.94
CA VAL A 314 -5.77 -20.03 20.84
C VAL A 314 -5.71 -19.21 22.11
N ASN A 315 -6.81 -18.58 22.51
CA ASN A 315 -6.90 -17.71 23.68
C ASN A 315 -5.80 -16.64 23.70
N ARG A 316 -5.57 -16.01 22.53
CA ARG A 316 -4.50 -15.03 22.29
C ARG A 316 -3.07 -15.56 22.51
N GLN A 317 -2.88 -16.88 22.53
CA GLN A 317 -1.57 -17.50 22.53
C GLN A 317 -1.26 -17.96 21.11
N ALA A 318 -0.31 -17.28 20.46
CA ALA A 318 0.25 -17.70 19.17
C ALA A 318 1.43 -18.67 19.38
N GLY A 319 1.67 -19.49 18.36
CA GLY A 319 2.74 -20.50 18.34
C GLY A 319 2.23 -21.92 18.64
N ALA A 320 2.66 -22.91 17.86
CA ALA A 320 2.13 -24.28 17.86
C ALA A 320 2.25 -24.94 19.23
N ALA A 321 3.40 -24.78 19.91
CA ALA A 321 3.62 -25.34 21.25
C ALA A 321 2.67 -24.73 22.30
N ARG A 322 2.44 -23.41 22.23
CA ARG A 322 1.55 -22.69 23.16
C ARG A 322 0.08 -23.01 22.87
N ILE A 323 -0.29 -23.09 21.60
CA ILE A 323 -1.61 -23.56 21.15
C ILE A 323 -1.90 -24.96 21.71
N LEU A 324 -0.99 -25.93 21.51
CA LEU A 324 -1.16 -27.28 22.02
C LEU A 324 -1.26 -27.32 23.55
N THR A 325 -0.46 -26.52 24.25
CA THR A 325 -0.52 -26.41 25.71
C THR A 325 -1.87 -25.89 26.17
N ALA A 326 -2.36 -24.81 25.56
CA ALA A 326 -3.67 -24.22 25.88
C ALA A 326 -4.84 -25.19 25.60
N LEU A 327 -4.77 -25.96 24.51
CA LEU A 327 -5.82 -26.91 24.15
C LEU A 327 -5.87 -28.16 25.02
N ARG A 328 -4.77 -28.50 25.70
CA ARG A 328 -4.65 -29.64 26.62
C ARG A 328 -5.14 -29.33 28.03
N ASP A 329 -5.38 -28.07 28.37
CA ASP A 329 -5.89 -27.67 29.68
C ASP A 329 -7.32 -28.22 29.89
N PRO A 330 -7.54 -29.16 30.84
CA PRO A 330 -8.86 -29.73 31.11
C PRO A 330 -9.81 -28.74 31.79
N ALA A 331 -9.30 -27.69 32.44
CA ALA A 331 -10.12 -26.65 33.05
C ALA A 331 -10.70 -25.67 32.01
N LEU A 332 -10.15 -25.68 30.79
CA LEU A 332 -10.55 -24.78 29.73
C LEU A 332 -11.87 -25.22 29.07
N MET A 333 -12.99 -24.76 29.62
CA MET A 333 -14.34 -25.05 29.11
C MET A 333 -14.72 -24.24 27.87
N THR A 334 -14.11 -23.06 27.68
CA THR A 334 -14.35 -22.18 26.53
C THR A 334 -13.02 -21.77 25.92
N SER A 335 -12.92 -21.79 24.59
CA SER A 335 -11.69 -21.46 23.89
C SER A 335 -11.98 -20.60 22.65
N ALA A 336 -11.22 -19.52 22.48
CA ALA A 336 -11.30 -18.63 21.32
C ALA A 336 -10.12 -18.90 20.38
N TRP A 337 -10.39 -19.39 19.18
CA TRP A 337 -9.39 -19.78 18.20
C TRP A 337 -9.33 -18.76 17.09
N PHE A 338 -8.13 -18.39 16.66
CA PHE A 338 -7.92 -17.60 15.46
C PHE A 338 -7.58 -18.55 14.33
N VAL A 339 -8.50 -18.68 13.38
CA VAL A 339 -8.41 -19.61 12.26
C VAL A 339 -8.22 -18.81 10.97
N VAL A 340 -7.20 -19.20 10.21
CA VAL A 340 -6.94 -18.75 8.85
C VAL A 340 -7.43 -19.84 7.90
N ARG A 341 -8.32 -19.48 6.97
CA ARG A 341 -8.95 -20.49 6.11
C ARG A 341 -8.10 -20.86 4.90
N GLY A 342 -7.88 -22.16 4.78
CA GLY A 342 -7.16 -22.83 3.71
C GLY A 342 -7.99 -23.22 2.53
N VAL A 343 -9.32 -23.11 2.60
CA VAL A 343 -10.28 -23.49 1.56
C VAL A 343 -10.87 -22.26 0.85
N LEU A 344 -10.85 -22.27 -0.49
CA LEU A 344 -11.42 -21.15 -1.27
C LEU A 344 -12.89 -21.11 -0.86
N PRO A 345 -13.44 -19.96 -0.46
CA PRO A 345 -14.88 -19.87 -0.56
C PRO A 345 -15.19 -20.04 -2.06
N ASP A 346 -16.01 -21.02 -2.41
CA ASP A 346 -16.54 -21.23 -3.77
C ASP A 346 -17.31 -20.00 -4.31
N ARG A 347 -17.44 -18.96 -3.46
CA ARG A 347 -18.15 -17.74 -3.75
C ARG A 347 -17.17 -16.62 -4.15
N PRO A 348 -17.52 -15.85 -5.19
CA PRO A 348 -16.76 -14.66 -5.56
C PRO A 348 -16.62 -13.71 -4.37
N VAL A 349 -15.63 -12.83 -4.44
CA VAL A 349 -15.48 -11.72 -3.48
C VAL A 349 -16.84 -11.02 -3.36
N SER A 350 -17.33 -10.85 -2.13
CA SER A 350 -18.59 -10.14 -1.91
C SER A 350 -18.47 -8.76 -2.58
N PRO A 351 -19.43 -8.38 -3.43
CA PRO A 351 -19.40 -7.07 -4.07
C PRO A 351 -19.40 -5.98 -2.99
N GLU A 352 -18.78 -4.86 -3.29
CA GLU A 352 -18.89 -3.67 -2.45
C GLU A 352 -20.36 -3.24 -2.37
N VAL A 353 -20.82 -2.94 -1.17
CA VAL A 353 -22.20 -2.52 -0.91
C VAL A 353 -22.21 -1.12 -0.32
N SER A 354 -23.13 -0.33 -0.87
CA SER A 354 -23.42 1.02 -0.42
C SER A 354 -24.55 0.96 0.59
N CYS A 355 -24.30 1.41 1.82
CA CYS A 355 -25.29 1.44 2.90
C CYS A 355 -25.52 2.89 3.36
N GLY A 356 -26.80 3.30 3.40
CA GLY A 356 -27.21 4.66 3.75
C GLY A 356 -27.75 5.44 2.54
N PRO A 357 -27.91 6.78 2.67
CA PRO A 357 -27.48 7.60 3.81
C PRO A 357 -28.28 7.34 5.09
N PHE A 358 -27.58 7.32 6.22
CA PHE A 358 -28.13 7.24 7.56
C PHE A 358 -28.26 8.66 8.14
N HIS A 359 -29.48 9.17 8.22
CA HIS A 359 -29.76 10.50 8.78
C HIS A 359 -30.03 10.39 10.29
N LYS A 360 -29.12 10.92 11.12
CA LYS A 360 -29.27 10.96 12.57
C LYS A 360 -30.06 12.19 12.99
N ARG A 361 -31.07 11.99 13.84
CA ARG A 361 -31.73 13.09 14.57
C ARG A 361 -30.89 13.52 15.77
N GLU A 362 -31.23 14.66 16.36
CA GLU A 362 -30.59 15.13 17.59
C GLU A 362 -30.69 14.07 18.70
N GLY A 363 -29.54 13.70 19.29
CA GLY A 363 -29.44 12.64 20.30
C GLY A 363 -29.45 11.19 19.76
N GLU A 364 -29.78 10.97 18.49
CA GLU A 364 -29.76 9.64 17.88
C GLU A 364 -28.33 9.20 17.54
N LYS A 365 -28.00 7.93 17.81
CA LYS A 365 -26.69 7.36 17.46
C LYS A 365 -26.84 6.38 16.30
N LEU A 366 -25.76 6.21 15.56
CA LEU A 366 -25.73 5.30 14.42
C LEU A 366 -25.85 3.83 14.84
N GLY A 367 -25.26 3.46 15.99
CA GLY A 367 -25.34 2.10 16.54
C GLY A 367 -24.36 1.10 15.94
N ILE A 368 -23.19 1.54 15.49
CA ILE A 368 -22.14 0.66 14.97
C ILE A 368 -20.86 0.84 15.76
N ARG A 369 -20.17 -0.27 16.01
CA ARG A 369 -18.79 -0.27 16.49
C ARG A 369 -17.90 -0.78 15.38
N ILE A 370 -16.93 0.02 14.99
CA ILE A 370 -15.88 -0.37 14.06
C ILE A 370 -14.55 -0.42 14.80
N GLY A 371 -13.66 -1.32 14.39
CA GLY A 371 -12.35 -1.48 15.01
C GLY A 371 -11.40 -2.17 14.05
N ARG A 372 -10.11 -2.19 14.37
CA ARG A 372 -9.12 -2.85 13.50
C ARG A 372 -9.39 -4.33 13.44
N VAL A 373 -9.09 -4.97 12.32
CA VAL A 373 -9.45 -6.38 12.12
C VAL A 373 -8.93 -7.30 13.22
N PHE A 374 -7.74 -7.07 13.77
CA PHE A 374 -7.15 -7.89 14.84
C PHE A 374 -7.54 -7.50 16.27
N GLU A 375 -8.28 -6.41 16.46
CA GLU A 375 -8.82 -6.04 17.77
C GLU A 375 -10.05 -6.93 18.07
N ALA A 376 -10.05 -7.64 19.19
CA ALA A 376 -11.17 -8.53 19.52
C ALA A 376 -12.48 -7.76 19.77
N PRO A 377 -13.64 -8.35 19.43
CA PRO A 377 -13.81 -9.65 18.78
C PRO A 377 -13.60 -9.59 17.25
N VAL A 378 -13.05 -10.65 16.66
CA VAL A 378 -12.83 -10.76 15.20
C VAL A 378 -13.80 -11.76 14.59
N ARG A 379 -14.97 -11.32 14.12
CA ARG A 379 -15.96 -12.23 13.55
C ARG A 379 -15.85 -12.31 12.03
N GLY A 380 -15.24 -13.38 11.53
CA GLY A 380 -15.34 -13.83 10.13
C GLY A 380 -14.93 -12.80 9.07
N SER A 381 -13.94 -11.96 9.36
CA SER A 381 -13.50 -10.89 8.46
C SER A 381 -12.45 -11.38 7.46
N LEU A 382 -12.58 -10.93 6.21
CA LEU A 382 -11.53 -11.08 5.21
C LEU A 382 -10.49 -9.98 5.44
N VAL A 383 -9.22 -10.34 5.65
CA VAL A 383 -8.14 -9.34 5.75
C VAL A 383 -7.44 -9.24 4.40
N GLU A 384 -7.73 -8.18 3.64
CA GLU A 384 -7.05 -7.89 2.38
C GLU A 384 -5.51 -7.76 2.56
N PRO A 385 -4.67 -8.00 1.53
CA PRO A 385 -3.22 -7.92 1.68
C PRO A 385 -2.88 -6.45 1.91
N GLY A 386 -2.22 -6.13 3.02
CA GLY A 386 -2.07 -4.73 3.46
C GLY A 386 -3.24 -4.19 4.29
N GLY A 387 -4.29 -5.00 4.47
CA GLY A 387 -5.43 -4.76 5.37
C GLY A 387 -5.12 -4.93 6.85
N GLU A 388 -3.84 -4.91 7.24
CA GLU A 388 -3.41 -4.83 8.64
C GLU A 388 -4.02 -3.60 9.34
N SER A 389 -4.34 -2.56 8.56
CA SER A 389 -5.05 -1.33 8.98
C SER A 389 -6.54 -1.32 8.64
N SER A 390 -7.10 -2.40 8.08
CA SER A 390 -8.52 -2.48 7.72
C SER A 390 -9.39 -2.36 8.97
N MET A 391 -10.44 -1.54 8.84
CA MET A 391 -11.49 -1.41 9.83
C MET A 391 -12.60 -2.38 9.49
N VAL A 392 -13.12 -3.07 10.50
CA VAL A 392 -14.24 -3.99 10.34
C VAL A 392 -15.37 -3.64 11.30
N VAL A 393 -16.59 -3.97 10.91
CA VAL A 393 -17.76 -3.85 11.77
C VAL A 393 -17.66 -4.90 12.88
N LYS A 394 -17.43 -4.45 14.11
CA LYS A 394 -17.30 -5.29 15.31
C LYS A 394 -18.64 -5.63 15.93
N ASP A 395 -19.55 -4.66 15.90
CA ASP A 395 -20.85 -4.78 16.54
C ASP A 395 -21.88 -3.88 15.86
N VAL A 396 -23.12 -4.34 15.88
CA VAL A 396 -24.31 -3.57 15.47
C VAL A 396 -25.23 -3.56 16.68
N VAL A 397 -25.36 -2.38 17.31
CA VAL A 397 -26.10 -2.19 18.55
C VAL A 397 -27.60 -2.24 18.26
N ARG A 398 -28.31 -3.13 18.95
CA ARG A 398 -29.76 -3.31 18.82
C ARG A 398 -30.53 -2.01 19.07
N ASP A 399 -31.58 -1.80 18.29
CA ASP A 399 -32.52 -0.66 18.39
C ASP A 399 -31.94 0.72 18.04
N PHE A 400 -30.71 0.77 17.50
CA PHE A 400 -30.15 1.97 16.90
C PHE A 400 -30.40 2.04 15.38
N LEU A 401 -29.96 3.12 14.74
CA LEU A 401 -30.29 3.45 13.36
C LEU A 401 -29.91 2.34 12.35
N ILE A 402 -28.70 1.78 12.46
CA ILE A 402 -28.26 0.69 11.57
C ILE A 402 -29.03 -0.61 11.80
N ASP A 403 -29.33 -0.96 13.04
CA ASP A 403 -30.12 -2.15 13.34
C ASP A 403 -31.57 -2.02 12.81
N LYS A 404 -32.17 -0.83 12.95
CA LYS A 404 -33.48 -0.53 12.34
C LYS A 404 -33.44 -0.65 10.82
N TRP A 405 -32.40 -0.10 10.17
CA TRP A 405 -32.18 -0.23 8.73
C TRP A 405 -32.08 -1.70 8.30
N ASN A 406 -31.25 -2.48 8.98
CA ASN A 406 -31.06 -3.91 8.69
C ASN A 406 -32.38 -4.70 8.81
N ARG A 407 -33.22 -4.37 9.80
CA ARG A 407 -34.54 -4.98 10.01
C ARG A 407 -35.58 -4.56 8.98
N GLN A 408 -35.53 -3.32 8.49
CA GLN A 408 -36.46 -2.82 7.48
C GLN A 408 -36.22 -3.44 6.10
N GLY A 409 -35.01 -3.94 5.82
CA GLY A 409 -34.67 -4.52 4.52
C GLY A 409 -34.57 -3.49 3.40
N SER A 410 -34.40 -2.20 3.73
CA SER A 410 -34.36 -1.08 2.78
C SER A 410 -33.14 -1.06 1.85
N GLY A 411 -32.21 -2.02 2.01
CA GLY A 411 -31.00 -2.12 1.21
C GLY A 411 -30.03 -3.17 1.74
N PRO A 412 -28.74 -3.11 1.33
CA PRO A 412 -27.72 -4.02 1.83
C PRO A 412 -27.58 -3.89 3.34
N GLN A 413 -27.45 -5.03 4.02
CA GLN A 413 -27.30 -5.07 5.47
C GLN A 413 -25.86 -4.74 5.88
N VAL A 414 -25.74 -3.92 6.91
CA VAL A 414 -24.47 -3.71 7.63
C VAL A 414 -24.27 -4.89 8.56
N ALA A 415 -23.48 -5.88 8.15
CA ALA A 415 -23.23 -7.09 8.92
C ALA A 415 -21.97 -6.98 9.78
N VAL A 416 -21.98 -7.59 10.97
CA VAL A 416 -20.76 -7.79 11.77
C VAL A 416 -19.76 -8.63 10.96
N GLY A 417 -18.50 -8.21 10.95
CA GLY A 417 -17.44 -8.79 10.16
C GLY A 417 -17.20 -8.10 8.81
N SER A 418 -18.11 -7.23 8.35
CA SER A 418 -17.93 -6.48 7.10
C SER A 418 -16.71 -5.56 7.18
N THR A 419 -15.93 -5.50 6.11
CA THR A 419 -14.82 -4.55 5.98
C THR A 419 -15.37 -3.18 5.62
N VAL A 420 -14.97 -2.16 6.36
CA VAL A 420 -15.33 -0.77 6.09
C VAL A 420 -14.32 -0.20 5.10
N LEU A 421 -14.75 0.00 3.86
CA LEU A 421 -13.91 0.52 2.77
C LEU A 421 -13.89 2.04 2.77
N ALA A 422 -15.04 2.67 3.03
CA ALA A 422 -15.15 4.12 3.16
C ALA A 422 -16.29 4.55 4.08
N VAL A 423 -16.13 5.73 4.70
CA VAL A 423 -17.19 6.45 5.42
C VAL A 423 -17.31 7.84 4.80
N ASN A 424 -18.50 8.18 4.29
CA ASN A 424 -18.76 9.43 3.56
C ASN A 424 -17.79 9.69 2.39
N GLY A 425 -17.37 8.63 1.69
CA GLY A 425 -16.42 8.69 0.58
C GLY A 425 -14.95 8.81 1.00
N LEU A 426 -14.64 8.98 2.28
CA LEU A 426 -13.27 8.92 2.78
C LEU A 426 -12.86 7.47 3.02
N THR A 427 -11.71 7.07 2.50
CA THR A 427 -11.15 5.71 2.61
C THR A 427 -10.13 5.57 3.73
N GLU A 428 -9.68 6.68 4.33
CA GLU A 428 -8.65 6.66 5.37
C GLU A 428 -9.25 6.25 6.73
N PRO A 429 -8.80 5.12 7.35
CA PRO A 429 -9.35 4.63 8.61
C PRO A 429 -9.30 5.63 9.77
N SER A 430 -8.29 6.50 9.80
CA SER A 430 -8.09 7.54 10.82
C SER A 430 -9.23 8.57 10.82
N ALA A 431 -9.87 8.80 9.67
CA ALA A 431 -10.96 9.75 9.50
C ALA A 431 -12.34 9.17 9.86
N PHE A 432 -12.47 7.83 9.92
CA PHE A 432 -13.78 7.18 10.07
C PHE A 432 -14.50 7.60 11.35
N ALA A 433 -13.80 7.74 12.48
CA ALA A 433 -14.43 8.14 13.74
C ALA A 433 -15.10 9.53 13.64
N THR A 434 -14.40 10.49 13.01
CA THR A 434 -14.93 11.84 12.75
C THR A 434 -16.11 11.78 11.79
N GLU A 435 -16.02 11.01 10.71
CA GLU A 435 -17.10 10.90 9.72
C GLU A 435 -18.36 10.23 10.28
N LEU A 436 -18.22 9.17 11.09
CA LEU A 436 -19.35 8.50 11.75
C LEU A 436 -20.10 9.43 12.72
N SER A 437 -19.47 10.52 13.17
CA SER A 437 -20.08 11.52 14.05
C SER A 437 -20.96 12.53 13.32
N LYS A 438 -20.84 12.71 11.99
CA LYS A 438 -21.61 13.68 11.20
C LYS A 438 -23.11 13.35 11.10
N PRO A 439 -24.03 14.32 10.90
CA PRO A 439 -25.48 14.07 10.87
C PRO A 439 -25.96 13.10 9.80
N SER A 440 -25.28 13.05 8.65
CA SER A 440 -25.53 12.10 7.58
C SER A 440 -24.30 11.20 7.43
N VAL A 441 -24.52 9.88 7.43
CA VAL A 441 -23.44 8.90 7.28
C VAL A 441 -23.74 7.97 6.11
N HIS A 442 -22.76 7.76 5.25
CA HIS A 442 -22.81 6.79 4.17
C HIS A 442 -21.65 5.81 4.33
N LEU A 443 -21.93 4.51 4.29
CA LEU A 443 -20.92 3.46 4.45
C LEU A 443 -20.74 2.72 3.13
N LEU A 444 -19.49 2.60 2.68
CA LEU A 444 -19.11 1.64 1.66
C LEU A 444 -18.47 0.44 2.36
N LEU A 445 -19.10 -0.72 2.23
CA LEU A 445 -18.71 -1.93 2.96
C LEU A 445 -18.43 -3.07 2.00
N GLN A 446 -17.59 -3.99 2.42
CA GLN A 446 -17.45 -5.31 1.81
C GLN A 446 -18.03 -6.34 2.79
N PRO A 447 -19.17 -6.99 2.48
CA PRO A 447 -19.77 -7.98 3.38
C PRO A 447 -18.80 -9.15 3.65
N PRO A 448 -18.83 -9.76 4.84
CA PRO A 448 -17.98 -10.91 5.12
C PRO A 448 -18.32 -12.03 4.14
N ARG A 449 -17.30 -12.72 3.61
CA ARG A 449 -17.52 -13.77 2.61
C ARG A 449 -18.44 -14.86 3.17
N GLY A 450 -19.41 -15.28 2.35
CA GLY A 450 -20.42 -16.26 2.74
C GLY A 450 -21.60 -15.68 3.51
N ALA A 451 -21.61 -14.38 3.84
CA ALA A 451 -22.85 -13.71 4.19
C ALA A 451 -23.84 -13.87 3.03
N PRO A 452 -25.12 -14.15 3.30
CA PRO A 452 -26.15 -14.07 2.27
C PRO A 452 -26.15 -12.62 1.80
N ILE A 453 -25.68 -12.40 0.57
CA ILE A 453 -25.95 -11.14 -0.12
C ILE A 453 -27.44 -11.19 -0.34
N ALA A 454 -28.20 -10.40 0.42
CA ALA A 454 -29.57 -10.12 0.07
C ALA A 454 -29.49 -9.51 -1.33
N THR A 455 -29.74 -10.34 -2.35
CA THR A 455 -29.89 -9.86 -3.72
C THR A 455 -30.99 -8.84 -3.64
N LEU A 456 -30.61 -7.57 -3.70
CA LEU A 456 -31.55 -6.48 -3.91
C LEU A 456 -32.46 -6.97 -5.03
N ALA A 457 -33.74 -7.19 -4.72
CA ALA A 457 -34.72 -7.34 -5.77
C ALA A 457 -34.48 -6.14 -6.69
N PRO A 458 -34.28 -6.37 -8.01
CA PRO A 458 -34.03 -5.27 -8.93
C PRO A 458 -35.07 -4.19 -8.63
N PRO A 459 -34.66 -2.92 -8.51
CA PRO A 459 -35.57 -1.84 -8.15
C PRO A 459 -36.82 -2.00 -9.02
N PRO A 460 -38.04 -2.02 -8.45
CA PRO A 460 -39.25 -2.29 -9.21
C PRO A 460 -39.20 -1.40 -10.43
N ALA A 461 -39.14 -2.03 -11.62
CA ALA A 461 -38.91 -1.34 -12.88
C ALA A 461 -39.83 -0.13 -12.87
N ALA A 462 -39.23 1.07 -12.85
CA ALA A 462 -39.93 2.31 -12.57
C ALA A 462 -41.20 2.28 -13.41
N ALA A 463 -42.35 2.13 -12.74
CA ALA A 463 -43.62 1.92 -13.42
C ALA A 463 -43.78 3.15 -14.30
N GLY A 464 -43.54 2.97 -15.60
CA GLY A 464 -43.58 4.03 -16.57
C GLY A 464 -44.97 4.60 -16.47
N GLY A 465 -45.07 5.76 -15.82
CA GLY A 465 -46.26 6.59 -15.83
C GLY A 465 -46.46 7.02 -17.26
N ALA A 466 -47.09 6.15 -18.05
CA ALA A 466 -47.77 6.54 -19.26
C ALA A 466 -48.86 7.51 -18.80
N ALA A 467 -48.51 8.80 -18.82
CA ALA A 467 -49.48 9.87 -18.72
C ALA A 467 -50.46 9.68 -19.87
N ALA A 468 -51.62 9.11 -19.56
CA ALA A 468 -52.76 9.11 -20.45
C ALA A 468 -53.16 10.58 -20.65
N ALA A 469 -52.73 11.15 -21.78
CA ALA A 469 -53.36 12.34 -22.32
C ALA A 469 -54.79 11.94 -22.73
N ALA A 470 -55.77 12.37 -21.94
CA ALA A 470 -57.16 12.31 -22.33
C ALA A 470 -57.49 13.52 -23.25
N PRO A 471 -58.39 13.34 -24.23
CA PRO A 471 -58.70 14.33 -25.26
C PRO A 471 -59.41 15.58 -24.76
#